data_AF-A0A3R6IXV3-F1
#
_entry.id   AF-A0A3R6IXV3-F1
#
_cell.length_a   1.000
_cell.length_b   1.000
_cell.length_c   1.000
_cell.angle_alpha   90.00
_cell.angle_beta   90.00
_cell.angle_gamma   90.00
#
_symmetry.space_group_name_H-M   'P 1'
#
loop_
_entity.id
_entity.type
_entity.pdbx_description
1 polymer ?
#
loop_
_entity_poly.entity_id
_entity_poly.type
_entity_poly.pdbx_seq_one_letter_code
_entity_poly.pdbx_strand_id
1 'polypeptide(L)'
;MKSEKYLSMAKDIRSKVEDLLDEYNTFEPSISKMFLDGQPLYEQAIKFTHLVYSFDPNLPLNRELVDLPNKCKGCIIKTFPQENDVFKNFLFLLKCFTDYLETFHD
;
A
#
# COMPACT_ATOMS: atom_id res chain seq x y z
N MET A 1 -7.29 -3.50 -22.60
CA MET A 1 -8.65 -3.19 -22.05
C MET A 1 -8.92 -3.74 -20.64
N LYS A 2 -8.59 -4.99 -20.30
CA LYS A 2 -8.77 -5.48 -18.90
C LYS A 2 -7.71 -4.85 -17.97
N SER A 3 -6.46 -4.80 -18.41
CA SER A 3 -5.28 -4.24 -17.72
C SER A 3 -5.37 -2.77 -17.36
N GLU A 4 -5.86 -1.91 -18.25
CA GLU A 4 -5.99 -0.46 -18.02
C GLU A 4 -6.81 -0.13 -16.77
N LYS A 5 -7.90 -0.88 -16.53
CA LYS A 5 -8.71 -0.72 -15.31
C LYS A 5 -7.92 -1.07 -14.06
N TYR A 6 -7.21 -2.21 -14.05
CA TYR A 6 -6.39 -2.62 -12.90
C TYR A 6 -5.23 -1.66 -12.66
N LEU A 7 -4.63 -1.13 -13.74
CA LEU A 7 -3.56 -0.15 -13.67
C LEU A 7 -4.04 1.17 -13.07
N SER A 8 -5.20 1.66 -13.50
CA SER A 8 -5.82 2.86 -12.93
C SER A 8 -6.13 2.68 -11.44
N MET A 9 -6.70 1.53 -11.04
CA MET A 9 -6.99 1.23 -9.64
C MET A 9 -5.70 1.11 -8.80
N ALA A 10 -4.65 0.47 -9.33
CA ALA A 10 -3.37 0.34 -8.64
C ALA A 10 -2.70 1.72 -8.44
N LYS A 11 -2.78 2.60 -9.45
CA LYS A 11 -2.29 3.99 -9.36
C LYS A 11 -3.06 4.83 -8.35
N ASP A 12 -4.38 4.69 -8.26
CA ASP A 12 -5.21 5.36 -7.25
C ASP A 12 -4.84 4.91 -5.82
N ILE A 13 -4.65 3.60 -5.60
CA ILE A 13 -4.20 3.08 -4.31
C ILE A 13 -2.82 3.62 -3.97
N ARG A 14 -1.88 3.61 -4.94
CA ARG A 14 -0.54 4.13 -4.75
C ARG A 14 -0.54 5.60 -4.33
N SER A 15 -1.30 6.45 -5.02
CA SER A 15 -1.43 7.87 -4.66
C SER A 15 -1.88 8.04 -3.21
N LYS A 16 -2.88 7.27 -2.76
CA LYS A 16 -3.36 7.33 -1.37
C LYS A 16 -2.31 6.88 -0.36
N VAL A 17 -1.49 5.88 -0.69
CA VAL A 17 -0.40 5.43 0.19
C VAL A 17 0.73 6.46 0.24
N GLU A 18 1.03 7.13 -0.88
CA GLU A 18 1.98 8.25 -0.95
C GLU A 18 1.49 9.44 -0.10
N ASP A 19 0.21 9.81 -0.19
CA ASP A 19 -0.40 10.87 0.64
C ASP A 19 -0.29 10.55 2.15
N LEU A 20 -0.57 9.30 2.55
CA LEU A 20 -0.44 8.85 3.93
C LEU A 20 1.02 8.85 4.42
N LEU A 21 1.98 8.52 3.54
CA LEU A 21 3.40 8.60 3.86
C LEU A 21 3.85 10.06 4.04
N ASP A 22 3.35 10.97 3.21
CA ASP A 22 3.62 12.40 3.35
C ASP A 22 3.01 12.95 4.64
N GLU A 23 1.80 12.53 5.00
CA GLU A 23 1.19 12.85 6.29
C GLU A 23 2.06 12.34 7.44
N TYR A 24 2.53 11.09 7.37
CA TYR A 24 3.48 10.49 8.32
C TYR A 24 4.79 11.30 8.44
N ASN A 25 5.36 11.74 7.33
CA ASN A 25 6.62 12.48 7.32
C ASN A 25 6.48 13.93 7.76
N THR A 26 5.33 14.57 7.53
CA THR A 26 5.06 15.97 7.91
C THR A 26 4.49 16.11 9.32
N PHE A 27 4.10 14.99 9.92
CA PHE A 27 3.50 14.94 11.22
C PHE A 27 4.33 15.62 12.35
N GLU A 28 3.77 16.62 13.02
CA GLU A 28 4.44 17.33 14.14
C GLU A 28 4.19 16.64 15.51
N PRO A 29 5.21 16.56 16.38
CA PRO A 29 5.10 15.87 17.66
C PRO A 29 4.36 16.74 18.70
N SER A 30 3.03 16.60 18.77
CA SER A 30 2.28 16.86 20.01
C SER A 30 1.76 15.54 20.58
N ILE A 31 1.59 15.42 21.90
CA ILE A 31 1.17 14.17 22.56
C ILE A 31 -0.17 13.63 21.99
N SER A 32 -1.08 14.54 21.64
CA SER A 32 -2.36 14.22 20.98
C SER A 32 -2.22 13.77 19.52
N LYS A 33 -1.04 13.96 18.94
CA LYS A 33 -0.78 13.81 17.52
C LYS A 33 0.21 12.67 17.26
N MET A 34 1.13 12.31 18.15
CA MET A 34 2.21 11.31 17.94
C MET A 34 1.86 10.00 17.18
N PHE A 35 0.58 9.61 17.13
CA PHE A 35 0.06 8.45 16.44
C PHE A 35 -0.74 8.87 15.21
N LEU A 36 -0.44 8.24 14.07
CA LEU A 36 -1.36 8.23 12.95
C LEU A 36 -2.31 7.06 13.08
N ASP A 37 -3.59 7.31 12.78
CA ASP A 37 -4.54 6.22 12.60
C ASP A 37 -4.08 5.41 11.39
N GLY A 38 -3.72 4.14 11.60
CA GLY A 38 -3.31 3.25 10.52
C GLY A 38 -4.49 2.57 9.82
N GLN A 39 -5.75 2.81 10.24
CA GLN A 39 -6.93 2.34 9.52
C GLN A 39 -6.92 2.70 8.01
N PRO A 40 -6.57 3.93 7.59
CA PRO A 40 -6.50 4.27 6.17
C PRO A 40 -5.46 3.45 5.41
N LEU A 41 -4.28 3.21 6.01
CA LEU A 41 -3.23 2.39 5.39
C LEU A 41 -3.67 0.92 5.30
N TYR A 42 -4.27 0.40 6.37
CA TYR A 42 -4.86 -0.93 6.41
C TYR A 42 -5.92 -1.13 5.31
N GLU A 43 -6.81 -0.17 5.12
CA GLU A 43 -7.81 -0.23 4.05
C GLU A 43 -7.18 -0.28 2.66
N GLN A 44 -6.14 0.52 2.41
CA GLN A 44 -5.43 0.47 1.12
C GLN A 44 -4.79 -0.90 0.91
N ALA A 45 -4.18 -1.48 1.95
CA ALA A 45 -3.57 -2.81 1.87
C ALA A 45 -4.60 -3.90 1.53
N ILE A 46 -5.79 -3.84 2.12
CA ILE A 46 -6.91 -4.73 1.80
C ILE A 46 -7.35 -4.54 0.34
N LYS A 47 -7.58 -3.30 -0.10
CA LYS A 47 -7.99 -2.98 -1.48
C LYS A 47 -6.97 -3.48 -2.50
N PHE A 48 -5.68 -3.29 -2.22
CA PHE A 48 -4.61 -3.77 -3.08
C PHE A 48 -4.54 -5.29 -3.17
N THR A 49 -4.61 -5.96 -2.02
CA THR A 49 -4.61 -7.44 -1.98
C THR A 49 -5.75 -8.01 -2.81
N HIS A 50 -6.97 -7.46 -2.66
CA HIS A 50 -8.12 -7.90 -3.45
C HIS A 50 -7.96 -7.59 -4.94
N LEU A 51 -7.37 -6.44 -5.29
CA LEU A 51 -7.11 -6.06 -6.68
C LEU A 51 -6.20 -7.07 -7.38
N VAL A 52 -5.07 -7.42 -6.76
CA VAL A 52 -4.10 -8.36 -7.35
C VAL A 52 -4.68 -9.76 -7.46
N TYR A 53 -5.36 -10.25 -6.41
CA TYR A 53 -6.06 -11.55 -6.47
C TYR A 53 -7.14 -11.60 -7.55
N SER A 54 -7.89 -10.51 -7.75
CA SER A 54 -8.94 -10.42 -8.77
C SER A 54 -8.38 -10.36 -10.19
N PHE A 55 -7.17 -9.81 -10.34
CA PHE A 55 -6.47 -9.76 -11.62
C PHE A 55 -6.01 -11.16 -12.02
N ASP A 56 -5.20 -11.80 -11.17
CA ASP A 56 -4.73 -13.17 -11.34
C ASP A 56 -4.44 -13.79 -9.96
N PRO A 57 -5.19 -14.83 -9.54
CA PRO A 57 -4.98 -15.48 -8.24
C PRO A 57 -3.65 -16.25 -8.16
N ASN A 58 -3.05 -16.62 -9.30
CA ASN A 58 -1.79 -17.37 -9.35
C ASN A 58 -0.56 -16.47 -9.45
N LEU A 59 -0.74 -15.14 -9.47
CA LEU A 59 0.39 -14.21 -9.55
C LEU A 59 1.31 -14.42 -8.34
N PRO A 60 2.63 -14.62 -8.53
CA PRO A 60 3.57 -14.84 -7.41
C PRO A 60 3.49 -13.76 -6.34
N LEU A 61 3.18 -12.53 -6.74
CA LEU A 61 2.98 -11.38 -5.85
C LEU A 61 1.94 -11.65 -4.74
N ASN A 62 0.90 -12.45 -5.00
CA ASN A 62 -0.13 -12.75 -4.01
C ASN A 62 0.43 -13.39 -2.73
N ARG A 63 1.58 -14.09 -2.81
CA ARG A 63 2.26 -14.67 -1.64
C ARG A 63 2.85 -13.60 -0.73
N GLU A 64 3.41 -12.54 -1.31
CA GLU A 64 3.98 -11.41 -0.58
C GLU A 64 2.88 -10.52 0.04
N LEU A 65 1.68 -10.52 -0.54
CA LEU A 65 0.55 -9.68 -0.11
C LEU A 65 -0.25 -10.28 1.06
N VAL A 66 -0.15 -11.58 1.35
CA VAL A 66 -0.97 -12.24 2.39
C VAL A 66 -0.85 -11.53 3.74
N ASP A 67 0.36 -11.13 4.12
CA ASP A 67 0.63 -10.50 5.40
C ASP A 67 0.58 -8.97 5.35
N LEU A 68 0.44 -8.36 4.17
CA LEU A 68 0.48 -6.91 4.01
C LEU A 68 -0.60 -6.20 4.86
N PRO A 69 -1.89 -6.61 4.86
CA PRO A 69 -2.89 -5.98 5.72
C PRO A 69 -2.55 -6.09 7.20
N ASN A 70 -2.04 -7.23 7.65
CA ASN A 70 -1.68 -7.42 9.06
C ASN A 70 -0.54 -6.48 9.47
N LYS A 71 0.42 -6.22 8.59
CA LYS A 71 1.52 -5.26 8.81
C LYS A 71 1.05 -3.80 8.85
N CYS A 72 -0.06 -3.49 8.18
CA CYS A 72 -0.65 -2.14 8.16
C CYS A 72 -1.69 -1.91 9.27
N LYS A 73 -1.96 -2.90 10.12
CA LYS A 73 -3.01 -2.82 11.14
C LYS A 73 -2.51 -2.12 12.41
N GLY A 74 -3.29 -1.17 12.92
CA GLY A 74 -3.03 -0.51 14.21
C GLY A 74 -2.61 0.94 14.04
N CYS A 75 -2.10 1.54 15.13
CA CYS A 75 -1.59 2.91 15.09
C CYS A 75 -0.14 2.92 14.62
N ILE A 76 0.21 3.87 13.77
CA ILE A 76 1.56 4.03 13.23
C ILE A 76 2.28 5.12 14.03
N ILE A 77 3.49 4.81 14.53
CA ILE A 77 4.26 5.69 15.39
C ILE A 77 5.50 6.19 14.64
N LYS A 78 5.57 7.51 14.40
CA LYS A 78 6.62 8.14 13.58
C LYS A 78 8.04 7.89 14.06
N THR A 79 8.24 7.74 15.37
CA THR A 79 9.55 7.54 15.96
C THR A 79 10.09 6.13 15.77
N PHE A 80 9.27 5.18 15.28
CA PHE A 80 9.70 3.81 15.02
C PHE A 80 10.11 3.61 13.56
N PRO A 81 11.39 3.26 13.28
CA PRO A 81 11.87 3.02 11.92
C PRO A 81 11.08 1.92 11.18
N GLN A 82 10.62 0.91 11.92
CA GLN A 82 9.85 -0.21 11.39
C GLN A 82 8.55 0.24 10.68
N GLU A 83 7.92 1.30 11.16
CA GLU A 83 6.67 1.83 10.60
C GLU A 83 6.91 2.49 9.23
N ASN A 84 8.05 3.17 9.05
CA ASN A 84 8.45 3.70 7.75
C ASN A 84 8.71 2.57 6.74
N ASP A 85 9.29 1.46 7.21
CA ASP A 85 9.53 0.28 6.37
C ASP A 85 8.23 -0.37 5.89
N VAL A 86 7.13 -0.27 6.65
CA VAL A 86 5.79 -0.72 6.20
C VAL A 86 5.36 0.06 4.95
N PHE A 87 5.46 1.40 4.96
CA PHE A 87 5.14 2.22 3.79
C PHE A 87 6.03 1.89 2.58
N LYS A 88 7.34 1.80 2.79
CA LYS A 88 8.28 1.47 1.71
C LYS A 88 7.99 0.10 1.10
N ASN A 89 7.73 -0.90 1.94
CA ASN A 89 7.40 -2.24 1.47
C ASN A 89 6.08 -2.24 0.68
N PHE A 90 5.06 -1.53 1.15
CA PHE A 90 3.80 -1.43 0.43
C PHE A 90 3.99 -0.76 -0.95
N LEU A 91 4.65 0.41 -0.99
CA LEU A 91 4.92 1.11 -2.25
C LEU A 91 5.76 0.27 -3.22
N PHE A 92 6.71 -0.51 -2.71
CA PHE A 92 7.48 -1.46 -3.52
C PHE A 92 6.58 -2.52 -4.18
N LEU A 93 5.70 -3.16 -3.42
CA LEU A 93 4.78 -4.18 -3.94
C LEU A 93 3.79 -3.60 -4.96
N LEU A 94 3.28 -2.39 -4.71
CA LEU A 94 2.46 -1.64 -5.66
C LEU A 94 3.19 -1.40 -6.97
N LYS A 95 4.45 -0.96 -6.89
CA LYS A 95 5.30 -0.74 -8.06
C LYS A 95 5.50 -2.04 -8.86
N CYS A 96 5.79 -3.15 -8.19
CA CYS A 96 5.92 -4.45 -8.87
C CYS A 96 4.67 -4.80 -9.68
N PHE A 97 3.48 -4.54 -9.14
CA PHE A 97 2.23 -4.80 -9.84
C PHE A 97 1.99 -3.82 -11.01
N THR A 98 2.23 -2.52 -10.82
CA THR A 98 2.05 -1.53 -11.90
C THR A 98 3.01 -1.78 -13.06
N ASP A 99 4.28 -2.04 -12.75
CA ASP A 99 5.31 -2.32 -13.76
C ASP A 99 4.96 -3.60 -14.54
N TYR A 100 4.42 -4.61 -13.86
CA TYR A 100 3.92 -5.84 -14.49
C TYR A 100 2.76 -5.57 -15.46
N LEU A 101 1.77 -4.77 -15.05
CA LEU A 101 0.63 -4.43 -15.89
C LEU A 101 1.04 -3.62 -17.13
N GLU A 102 1.98 -2.69 -16.97
CA GLU A 102 2.49 -1.85 -18.07
C GLU A 102 3.41 -2.62 -19.03
N THR A 103 4.12 -3.65 -18.56
CA THR A 103 5.07 -4.40 -19.42
C THR A 103 4.39 -5.52 -20.21
N PHE A 104 3.41 -6.21 -19.61
CA PHE A 104 2.92 -7.49 -20.14
C PHE A 104 1.47 -7.48 -20.62
N HIS A 105 0.73 -6.37 -20.46
CA HIS A 105 -0.70 -6.33 -20.76
C HIS A 105 -1.17 -5.08 -21.53
N ASP A 106 -0.38 -4.59 -22.48
CA ASP A 106 -0.87 -3.67 -23.53
C ASP A 106 -1.84 -4.37 -24.50
#